data_AF-A0A0K1S4G0-F1
#
_entry.id   AF-A0A0K1S4G0-F1
#
_cell.length_a   1.000
_cell.length_b   1.000
_cell.length_c   1.000
_cell.angle_alpha   90.00
_cell.angle_beta   90.00
_cell.angle_gamma   90.00
#
_symmetry.space_group_name_H-M   'P 1'
#
loop_
_entity.id
_entity.type
_entity.pdbx_description
1 polymer ?
#
loop_
_entity_poly.entity_id
_entity_poly.type
_entity_poly.pdbx_seq_one_letter_code
_entity_poly.pdbx_strand_id
1 'polypeptide(L)'
;MNIVLIAMIVALLIPLYEVARNDDIWQKMAAFASASSKSSIIILVVSVLRDDWMIGVVAVIILSVGNAGFMLLAQILKRLNES
;
A
#
# COMPACT_ATOMS: atom_id res chain seq x y z
N MET A 1 17.46 -3.07 18.21
CA MET A 1 17.10 -2.11 17.14
C MET A 1 16.98 -2.76 15.76
N ASN A 2 17.85 -3.71 15.36
CA ASN A 2 17.72 -4.44 14.08
C ASN A 2 16.49 -5.37 13.95
N ILE A 3 16.02 -5.98 15.04
CA ILE A 3 14.92 -6.96 15.01
C ILE A 3 13.59 -6.32 14.58
N VAL A 4 13.34 -5.07 14.98
CA VAL A 4 12.14 -4.32 14.57
C VAL A 4 12.18 -4.00 13.07
N LEU A 5 13.35 -3.59 12.57
CA LEU A 5 13.59 -3.32 11.15
C LEU A 5 13.41 -4.59 10.29
N ILE A 6 13.94 -5.73 10.76
CA ILE A 6 13.77 -7.03 10.11
C ILE A 6 12.30 -7.46 10.12
N ALA A 7 11.58 -7.28 11.22
CA ALA A 7 10.15 -7.60 11.30
C ALA A 7 9.31 -6.74 10.34
N MET A 8 9.64 -5.45 10.17
CA MET A 8 8.98 -4.57 9.20
C MET A 8 9.26 -4.97 7.75
N ILE A 9 10.48 -5.41 7.44
CA ILE A 9 10.86 -5.93 6.12
C ILE A 9 10.10 -7.25 5.83
N VAL A 10 10.06 -8.18 6.80
CA VAL A 10 9.33 -9.45 6.66
C VAL A 10 7.83 -9.21 6.52
N ALA A 11 7.25 -8.25 7.24
CA ALA A 11 5.87 -7.84 7.06
C ALA A 11 5.58 -7.26 5.66
N LEU A 12 6.58 -6.67 5.01
CA LEU A 12 6.51 -6.16 3.64
C LEU A 12 6.59 -7.28 2.58
N LEU A 13 7.20 -8.42 2.91
CA LEU A 13 7.29 -9.60 2.05
C LEU A 13 5.98 -10.39 1.96
N ILE A 14 5.11 -10.30 2.98
CA ILE A 14 3.79 -10.98 3.01
C ILE A 14 2.89 -10.52 1.84
N PRO A 15 2.62 -9.22 1.64
CA PRO A 15 1.83 -8.76 0.50
C PRO A 15 2.53 -9.01 -0.85
N LEU A 16 3.87 -9.03 -0.87
CA LEU A 16 4.64 -9.33 -2.08
C LEU A 16 4.46 -10.80 -2.52
N TYR A 17 4.33 -11.73 -1.56
CA TYR A 17 4.06 -13.15 -1.81
C TYR A 17 2.61 -13.40 -2.23
N GLU A 18 1.64 -12.70 -1.62
CA GLU A 18 0.22 -12.73 -2.04
C GLU A 18 0.07 -12.24 -3.49
N VAL A 19 0.82 -11.19 -3.85
CA VAL A 19 0.91 -10.65 -5.20
C VAL A 19 1.63 -11.60 -6.16
N ALA A 20 2.54 -12.45 -5.69
CA ALA A 20 3.21 -13.44 -6.54
C ALA A 20 2.34 -14.67 -6.83
N ARG A 21 1.42 -15.04 -5.91
CA ARG A 21 0.70 -16.33 -5.95
C ARG A 21 -0.63 -16.30 -6.71
N ASN A 22 -1.16 -15.12 -7.03
CA ASN A 22 -2.54 -15.01 -7.51
C ASN A 22 -2.59 -14.39 -8.91
N ASP A 23 -2.92 -15.14 -9.96
CA ASP A 23 -2.92 -14.64 -11.35
C ASP A 23 -3.97 -13.55 -11.62
N ASP A 24 -4.90 -13.33 -10.70
CA ASP A 24 -5.96 -12.33 -10.84
C ASP A 24 -5.43 -10.92 -10.51
N ILE A 25 -5.20 -10.14 -11.56
CA ILE A 25 -4.71 -8.75 -11.54
C ILE A 25 -5.52 -7.89 -10.54
N TRP A 26 -6.83 -8.13 -10.44
CA TRP A 26 -7.71 -7.45 -9.50
C TRP A 26 -7.38 -7.73 -8.03
N GLN A 27 -7.09 -8.99 -7.68
CA GLN A 27 -6.72 -9.36 -6.30
C GLN A 27 -5.33 -8.83 -5.92
N LYS A 28 -4.36 -8.85 -6.86
CA LYS A 28 -3.05 -8.21 -6.62
C LYS A 28 -3.19 -6.73 -6.33
N MET A 29 -3.97 -6.01 -7.14
CA MET A 29 -4.16 -4.56 -6.98
C MET A 29 -4.95 -4.20 -5.71
N ALA A 30 -5.93 -5.01 -5.33
CA ALA A 30 -6.64 -4.87 -4.04
C ALA A 30 -5.71 -5.09 -2.84
N ALA A 31 -4.80 -6.06 -2.90
CA ALA A 31 -3.80 -6.30 -1.86
C ALA A 31 -2.86 -5.10 -1.69
N PHE A 32 -2.38 -4.51 -2.80
CA PHE A 32 -1.57 -3.29 -2.78
C PHE A 32 -2.33 -2.08 -2.22
N ALA A 33 -3.58 -1.88 -2.62
CA ALA A 33 -4.43 -0.81 -2.09
C ALA A 33 -4.64 -0.95 -0.57
N SER A 34 -4.83 -2.18 -0.07
CA SER A 34 -4.95 -2.46 1.36
C SER A 34 -3.65 -2.17 2.11
N ALA A 35 -2.50 -2.58 1.56
CA ALA A 35 -1.19 -2.31 2.14
C ALA A 35 -0.90 -0.80 2.24
N SER A 36 -1.19 -0.05 1.16
CA SER A 36 -1.06 1.41 1.12
C SER A 36 -1.98 2.11 2.13
N SER A 37 -3.21 1.62 2.30
CA SER A 37 -4.13 2.22 3.26
C SER A 37 -3.67 1.99 4.70
N LYS A 38 -3.22 0.77 5.03
CA LYS A 38 -2.69 0.45 6.37
C LYS A 38 -1.43 1.26 6.69
N SER A 39 -0.51 1.41 5.74
CA SER A 39 0.70 2.22 5.95
C SER A 39 0.37 3.69 6.13
N SER A 40 -0.51 4.28 5.32
CA SER A 40 -0.94 5.67 5.48
C SER A 40 -1.62 5.94 6.82
N ILE A 41 -2.49 5.04 7.29
CA ILE A 41 -3.13 5.18 8.61
C ILE A 41 -2.06 5.18 9.72
N ILE A 42 -1.06 4.30 9.63
CA ILE A 42 0.04 4.28 10.60
C ILE A 42 0.81 5.61 10.58
N ILE A 43 1.11 6.15 9.40
CA ILE A 43 1.83 7.44 9.26
C ILE A 43 0.98 8.60 9.81
N LEU A 44 -0.35 8.58 9.60
CA LEU A 44 -1.30 9.54 10.18
C LEU A 44 -1.29 9.52 11.71
N VAL A 45 -1.34 8.32 12.31
CA VAL A 45 -1.28 8.16 13.77
C VAL A 45 0.06 8.68 14.30
N VAL A 46 1.17 8.38 13.62
CA VAL A 46 2.51 8.88 14.01
C VAL A 46 2.62 10.40 13.89
N SER A 47 2.00 11.00 12.87
CA SER A 47 1.94 12.46 12.69
C SER A 47 1.25 13.14 13.87
N VAL A 48 0.09 12.64 14.29
CA VAL A 48 -0.65 13.16 15.46
C VAL A 48 0.18 13.01 16.74
N LEU A 49 0.87 11.87 16.91
CA LEU A 49 1.70 11.63 18.11
C LEU A 49 2.96 12.50 18.17
N ARG A 50 3.52 12.90 17.02
CA ARG A 50 4.71 13.75 16.95
C ARG A 50 4.40 15.24 16.81
N ASP A 51 3.12 15.61 16.71
CA ASP A 51 2.65 16.97 16.40
C ASP A 51 3.25 17.52 15.09
N ASP A 52 3.59 16.62 14.15
CA ASP A 52 4.20 16.96 12.87
C ASP A 52 3.15 16.90 11.78
N TRP A 53 2.59 18.07 11.46
CA TRP A 53 1.54 18.26 10.47
C TRP A 53 1.99 17.91 9.04
N MET A 54 3.27 18.10 8.70
CA MET A 54 3.77 17.83 7.34
C MET A 54 3.74 16.32 7.03
N ILE A 55 4.08 15.48 8.02
CA ILE A 55 4.00 14.02 7.88
C ILE A 55 2.55 13.55 7.70
N GLY A 56 1.59 14.23 8.34
CA GLY A 56 0.17 13.94 8.21
C GLY A 56 -0.37 14.21 6.82
N VAL A 57 0.06 15.31 6.19
CA VAL A 57 -0.31 15.63 4.80
C VAL A 57 0.22 14.57 3.83
N VAL A 58 1.47 14.13 4.01
CA VAL A 58 2.07 13.06 3.20
C VAL A 58 1.25 11.77 3.32
N ALA A 59 0.82 11.40 4.53
CA ALA A 59 -0.03 10.23 4.74
C ALA A 59 -1.38 10.31 4.01
N VAL A 60 -2.03 11.47 4.04
CA VAL A 60 -3.30 11.70 3.33
C VAL A 60 -3.12 11.58 1.81
N ILE A 61 -2.01 12.08 1.27
CA ILE A 61 -1.67 11.93 -0.16
C ILE A 61 -1.48 10.46 -0.51
N ILE A 62 -0.69 9.72 0.27
CA ILE A 62 -0.44 8.29 0.03
C ILE A 62 -1.76 7.50 0.10
N LEU A 63 -2.64 7.82 1.06
CA LEU A 63 -3.94 7.17 1.20
C LEU A 63 -4.83 7.40 -0.02
N SER A 64 -4.88 8.65 -0.50
CA SER A 64 -5.78 9.06 -1.58
C SER A 64 -5.29 8.56 -2.94
N VAL A 65 -4.00 8.81 -3.24
CA VAL A 65 -3.38 8.43 -4.52
C VAL A 65 -3.17 6.93 -4.60
N GLY A 66 -2.77 6.28 -3.51
CA GLY A 66 -2.55 4.83 -3.48
C GLY A 66 -3.82 4.08 -3.85
N ASN A 67 -4.94 4.34 -3.16
CA ASN A 67 -6.18 3.60 -3.39
C ASN A 67 -6.76 3.80 -4.81
N ALA A 68 -6.80 5.05 -5.28
CA ALA A 68 -7.29 5.35 -6.63
C ALA A 68 -6.32 4.88 -7.73
N GLY A 69 -5.02 5.06 -7.51
CA GLY A 69 -3.97 4.67 -8.44
C GLY A 69 -3.93 3.16 -8.69
N PHE A 70 -4.04 2.34 -7.64
CA PHE A 70 -4.09 0.88 -7.80
C PHE A 70 -5.36 0.41 -8.51
N MET A 71 -6.52 1.04 -8.27
CA MET A 71 -7.75 0.71 -9.01
C MET A 71 -7.67 1.08 -10.50
N LEU A 72 -7.09 2.23 -10.84
CA LEU A 72 -6.86 2.62 -12.24
C LEU A 72 -5.87 1.68 -12.93
N LEU A 73 -4.79 1.32 -12.23
CA LEU A 73 -3.80 0.37 -12.74
C LEU A 73 -4.43 -1.01 -12.99
N ALA A 74 -5.29 -1.48 -12.09
CA ALA A 74 -6.05 -2.72 -12.28
C ALA A 74 -6.90 -2.69 -13.56
N GLN A 75 -7.58 -1.57 -13.84
CA GLN A 75 -8.38 -1.41 -15.04
C GLN A 75 -7.53 -1.36 -16.32
N ILE A 76 -6.36 -0.70 -16.28
CA ILE A 76 -5.44 -0.61 -17.42
C ILE A 76 -4.87 -2.01 -17.75
N LEU A 77 -4.38 -2.74 -16.75
CA LEU A 77 -3.87 -4.09 -16.96
C LEU A 77 -4.95 -5.06 -17.45
N LYS A 78 -6.18 -4.96 -16.92
CA LYS A 78 -7.29 -5.77 -17.40
C LYS A 78 -7.56 -5.54 -18.89
N ARG A 79 -7.60 -4.28 -19.33
CA ARG A 79 -7.81 -3.94 -20.75
C ARG A 79 -6.69 -4.43 -21.67
N LEU A 80 -5.43 -4.39 -21.20
CA LEU A 80 -4.28 -4.89 -21.94
C LEU A 80 -4.28 -6.42 -22.11
N ASN A 81 -4.78 -7.16 -21.11
CA ASN A 81 -4.84 -8.62 -21.17
C ASN A 81 -6.05 -9.15 -21.98
N GLU A 82 -7.05 -8.31 -22.23
CA GLU A 82 -8.21 -8.60 -23.09
C GLU A 82 -7.97 -8.25 -24.58
N SER A 83 -6.82 -7.66 -24.93
CA SER A 83 -6.41 -7.29 -26.30
C SER A 83 -5.39 -8.27 -26.88
#